data_AF-A0A352ED46-F1
#
_entry.id   AF-A0A352ED46-F1
#
_cell.length_a   1.000
_cell.length_b   1.000
_cell.length_c   1.000
_cell.angle_alpha   90.00
_cell.angle_beta   90.00
_cell.angle_gamma   90.00
#
_symmetry.space_group_name_H-M   'P 1'
#
loop_
_entity.id
_entity.type
_entity.pdbx_description
1 polymer ?
#
loop_
_entity_poly.entity_id
_entity_poly.type
_entity_poly.pdbx_seq_one_letter_code
_entity_poly.pdbx_strand_id
1 'polypeptide(L)'
;MEKVVVGIDFGSKLSGFTAIALRDSNGEIHVLQSEKKKSADIWLKEILTKVKPDVIGIDAPLSLPGVYKGLLGLKNYHYRACDQEVGAMSPLFLGGLTARAMEIKSW
;
A
#
# COMPACT_ATOMS: atom_id res chain seq x y z
N MET A 1 27.32 -1.90 0.95
CA MET A 1 26.13 -2.50 0.30
C MET A 1 25.11 -1.40 0.12
N GLU A 2 24.46 -1.36 -1.03
CA GLU A 2 23.35 -0.43 -1.23
C GLU A 2 22.11 -0.90 -0.49
N LYS A 3 21.22 0.04 -0.16
CA LYS A 3 19.94 -0.27 0.49
C LYS A 3 19.01 -1.00 -0.48
N VAL A 4 18.31 -1.99 0.03
CA VAL A 4 17.19 -2.64 -0.64
C VAL A 4 15.95 -1.74 -0.49
N VAL A 5 15.40 -1.29 -1.61
CA VAL A 5 14.26 -0.36 -1.62
C VAL A 5 13.12 -0.97 -2.42
N VAL A 6 11.89 -0.88 -1.89
CA VAL A 6 10.69 -1.32 -2.58
C VAL A 6 9.72 -0.16 -2.74
N GLY A 7 9.36 0.17 -3.98
CA GLY A 7 8.21 1.01 -4.30
C GLY A 7 6.99 0.14 -4.62
N ILE A 8 5.82 0.50 -4.10
CA ILE A 8 4.58 -0.26 -4.25
C ILE A 8 3.51 0.63 -4.88
N ASP A 9 2.92 0.15 -5.96
CA ASP A 9 1.69 0.67 -6.55
C ASP A 9 0.55 -0.33 -6.29
N PHE A 10 -0.51 0.11 -5.62
CA PHE A 10 -1.57 -0.77 -5.16
C PHE A 10 -2.68 -0.93 -6.19
N GLY A 11 -2.94 -2.20 -6.55
CA GLY A 11 -4.14 -2.68 -7.23
C GLY A 11 -5.21 -3.18 -6.25
N SER A 12 -6.39 -3.59 -6.74
CA SER A 12 -7.41 -4.26 -5.93
C SER A 12 -7.00 -5.71 -5.76
N LYS A 13 -7.53 -6.33 -4.71
CA LYS A 13 -7.03 -7.59 -4.16
C LYS A 13 -6.82 -8.69 -5.18
N LEU A 14 -7.73 -8.76 -6.14
CA LEU A 14 -7.81 -9.84 -7.12
C LEU A 14 -7.64 -9.33 -8.56
N SER A 15 -7.31 -8.04 -8.75
CA SER A 15 -7.16 -7.47 -10.09
C SER A 15 -5.94 -7.97 -10.84
N GLY A 16 -4.87 -8.29 -10.12
CA GLY A 16 -3.55 -8.47 -10.70
C GLY A 16 -2.85 -7.15 -11.04
N PHE A 17 -3.34 -5.99 -10.59
CA PHE A 17 -2.73 -4.68 -10.87
C PHE A 17 -1.86 -4.14 -9.75
N THR A 18 -1.68 -4.87 -8.64
CA THR A 18 -0.65 -4.48 -7.66
C THR A 18 0.72 -4.77 -8.25
N ALA A 19 1.61 -3.79 -8.23
CA ALA A 19 2.96 -3.90 -8.77
C ALA A 19 3.99 -3.38 -7.76
N ILE A 20 5.22 -3.87 -7.87
CA ILE A 20 6.35 -3.37 -7.12
C ILE A 20 7.54 -3.11 -8.01
N ALA A 21 8.33 -2.10 -7.65
CA ALA A 21 9.69 -1.89 -8.14
C ALA A 21 10.66 -2.14 -6.97
N LEU A 22 11.51 -3.15 -7.10
CA LEU A 22 12.52 -3.54 -6.13
C LEU A 22 13.90 -3.13 -6.64
N ARG A 23 14.60 -2.28 -5.90
CA ARG A 23 16.05 -2.08 -6.06
C ARG A 23 16.78 -3.00 -5.10
N ASP A 24 17.61 -3.90 -5.61
CA ASP A 24 18.38 -4.83 -4.78
C ASP A 24 19.70 -4.22 -4.27
N SER A 25 20.46 -5.01 -3.50
CA SER A 25 21.72 -4.57 -2.89
C SER A 25 22.86 -4.32 -3.90
N ASN A 26 22.70 -4.77 -5.15
CA ASN A 26 23.63 -4.55 -6.26
C ASN A 26 23.23 -3.32 -7.09
N GLY A 27 22.08 -2.71 -6.77
CA GLY A 27 21.54 -1.56 -7.47
C GLY A 27 20.67 -1.90 -8.67
N GLU A 28 20.38 -3.18 -8.93
CA GLU A 28 19.51 -3.61 -10.04
C GLU A 28 18.04 -3.39 -9.69
N ILE A 29 17.25 -3.02 -10.70
CA ILE A 29 15.81 -2.77 -10.56
C ILE A 29 15.02 -3.94 -11.15
N HIS A 30 14.18 -4.54 -10.31
CA HIS A 30 13.27 -5.64 -10.65
C HIS A 30 11.83 -5.14 -10.55
N VAL A 31 11.04 -5.35 -11.60
CA VAL A 31 9.61 -5.01 -11.60
C VAL A 31 8.79 -6.28 -11.55
N LEU A 32 7.89 -6.37 -10.57
CA LEU A 32 7.05 -7.54 -10.33
C LEU A 32 5.59 -7.12 -10.19
N GLN A 33 4.68 -7.98 -10.64
CA GLN A 33 3.25 -7.72 -10.62
C GLN A 33 2.49 -8.90 -10.03
N SER A 34 1.45 -8.61 -9.26
CA SER A 34 0.50 -9.59 -8.74
C SER A 34 -0.28 -10.28 -9.84
N GLU A 35 -0.68 -11.53 -9.62
CA GLU A 35 -1.50 -12.25 -10.58
C GLU A 35 -3.00 -11.95 -10.44
N LYS A 36 -3.69 -11.89 -11.58
CA LYS A 36 -5.15 -11.74 -11.61
C LYS A 36 -5.83 -12.92 -10.89
N LYS A 37 -6.89 -12.63 -10.13
CA LYS A 37 -7.63 -13.57 -9.27
C LYS A 37 -6.84 -14.20 -8.11
N LYS A 38 -5.58 -13.82 -7.87
CA LYS A 38 -4.83 -14.19 -6.67
C LYS A 38 -4.76 -13.02 -5.71
N SER A 39 -4.61 -13.31 -4.42
CA SER A 39 -4.54 -12.28 -3.38
C SER A 39 -3.23 -11.49 -3.47
N ALA A 40 -3.32 -10.23 -3.88
CA ALA A 40 -2.19 -9.30 -3.88
C ALA A 40 -1.56 -9.14 -2.48
N ASP A 41 -2.34 -9.30 -1.41
CA ASP A 41 -1.85 -9.14 -0.03
C ASP A 41 -0.90 -10.29 0.35
N ILE A 42 -1.26 -11.53 -0.04
CA ILE A 42 -0.43 -12.72 0.21
C ILE A 42 0.85 -12.65 -0.64
N TRP A 43 0.69 -12.30 -1.91
CA TRP A 43 1.81 -12.12 -2.84
C TRP A 43 2.81 -11.08 -2.33
N LEU A 44 2.33 -9.90 -1.91
CA LEU A 44 3.16 -8.84 -1.38
C LEU A 44 3.84 -9.27 -0.08
N LYS A 45 3.12 -10.00 0.79
CA LYS A 45 3.66 -10.58 2.02
C LYS A 45 4.85 -11.49 1.76
N GLU A 46 4.70 -12.41 0.82
CA GLU A 46 5.76 -13.36 0.45
C GLU A 46 7.00 -12.63 -0.07
N ILE A 47 6.82 -11.64 -0.95
CA ILE A 47 7.95 -10.88 -1.50
C ILE A 47 8.65 -10.07 -0.41
N LEU A 48 7.92 -9.28 0.38
CA LEU A 48 8.50 -8.41 1.40
C LEU A 48 9.23 -9.22 2.50
N THR A 49 8.71 -10.41 2.84
CA THR A 49 9.36 -11.33 3.78
C THR A 49 10.69 -11.87 3.22
N LYS A 50 10.74 -12.14 1.91
CA LYS A 50 11.93 -12.65 1.23
C LYS A 50 13.01 -11.58 1.07
N VAL A 51 12.64 -10.39 0.61
CA VAL A 51 13.60 -9.35 0.23
C VAL A 51 14.04 -8.48 1.40
N LYS A 52 13.25 -8.41 2.48
CA LYS A 52 13.53 -7.64 3.71
C LYS A 52 14.03 -6.22 3.41
N PRO A 53 13.20 -5.37 2.79
CA PRO A 53 13.64 -4.07 2.32
C PRO A 53 13.98 -3.13 3.48
N ASP A 54 15.01 -2.31 3.29
CA ASP A 54 15.37 -1.25 4.23
C ASP A 54 14.36 -0.09 4.19
N VAL A 55 13.76 0.14 3.02
CA VAL A 55 12.80 1.22 2.78
C VAL A 55 11.64 0.72 1.93
N ILE A 56 10.43 1.03 2.37
CA ILE A 56 9.19 0.79 1.59
C ILE A 56 8.56 2.15 1.28
N GLY A 57 8.46 2.47 0.00
CA GLY A 57 7.65 3.56 -0.53
C GLY A 57 6.31 3.03 -1.02
N ILE A 58 5.23 3.72 -0.67
CA ILE A 58 3.88 3.37 -1.14
C ILE A 58 3.35 4.58 -1.91
N ASP A 59 2.87 4.35 -3.13
CA ASP A 59 2.08 5.35 -3.83
C ASP A 59 0.72 5.47 -3.13
N ALA A 60 0.60 6.50 -2.30
CA ALA A 60 -0.58 6.78 -1.49
C ALA A 60 -1.13 8.17 -1.84
N PRO A 61 -2.46 8.33 -1.86
CA PRO A 61 -3.10 9.57 -2.26
C PRO A 61 -2.86 10.72 -1.27
N LEU A 62 -3.06 11.93 -1.80
CA LEU A 62 -2.65 13.27 -1.34
C LEU A 62 -2.72 13.58 0.18
N SER A 63 -3.50 12.84 0.98
CA SER A 63 -3.52 12.98 2.44
C SER A 63 -3.99 11.72 3.18
N LEU A 64 -3.37 11.42 4.32
CA LEU A 64 -3.73 10.31 5.18
C LEU A 64 -4.90 10.64 6.14
N PRO A 65 -5.83 9.70 6.40
CA PRO A 65 -6.78 9.76 7.49
C PRO A 65 -6.13 10.02 8.86
N GLY A 66 -6.88 10.66 9.76
CA GLY A 66 -6.32 11.12 11.04
C GLY A 66 -5.88 10.02 12.01
N VAL A 67 -6.32 8.76 11.81
CA VAL A 67 -5.83 7.60 12.58
C VAL A 67 -4.32 7.37 12.39
N TYR A 68 -3.76 7.73 11.24
CA TYR A 68 -2.32 7.62 10.97
C TYR A 68 -1.51 8.76 11.58
N LYS A 69 -2.18 9.83 12.00
CA LYS A 69 -1.57 10.95 12.73
C LYS A 69 -1.68 10.79 14.25
N GLY A 70 -2.27 9.70 14.74
CA GLY A 70 -2.46 9.47 16.17
C GLY A 70 -3.47 10.43 16.83
N LEU A 71 -4.38 11.02 16.05
CA LEU A 71 -5.36 11.96 16.57
C LEU A 71 -6.41 11.24 17.43
N LEU A 72 -6.64 11.78 18.63
CA LEU A 72 -7.60 11.23 19.60
C LEU A 72 -9.01 11.14 19.00
N GLY A 73 -9.66 10.00 19.22
CA GLY A 73 -11.04 9.74 18.79
C GLY A 73 -11.21 9.30 17.33
N LEU A 74 -10.15 9.33 16.50
CA LEU A 74 -10.25 8.92 15.09
C LEU A 74 -9.91 7.43 14.92
N LYS A 75 -10.88 6.66 14.41
CA LYS A 75 -10.77 5.20 14.20
C LYS A 75 -10.82 4.78 12.73
N ASN A 76 -11.13 5.71 11.83
CA ASN A 76 -11.35 5.39 10.43
C ASN A 76 -10.02 5.35 9.67
N TYR A 77 -9.69 4.17 9.15
CA TYR A 77 -8.48 3.91 8.38
C TYR A 77 -8.60 4.33 6.92
N HIS A 78 -9.81 4.62 6.43
CA HIS A 78 -10.05 4.92 5.03
C HIS A 78 -10.52 6.36 4.80
N TYR A 79 -11.29 6.94 5.72
CA TYR A 79 -11.93 8.25 5.52
C TYR A 79 -11.47 9.27 6.57
N ARG A 80 -11.36 10.54 6.17
CA ARG A 80 -11.34 11.68 7.09
C ARG A 80 -12.78 12.03 7.48
N ALA A 81 -12.95 12.80 8.55
CA ALA A 81 -14.28 13.23 9.00
C ALA A 81 -15.07 13.96 7.89
N CYS A 82 -14.42 14.90 7.20
CA CYS A 82 -15.04 15.62 6.08
C CYS A 82 -15.46 14.71 4.93
N ASP A 83 -14.71 13.63 4.65
CA ASP A 83 -15.09 12.69 3.58
C ASP A 83 -16.39 11.97 3.94
N GLN A 84 -16.59 11.63 5.21
CA GLN A 84 -17.83 10.99 5.68
C GLN A 84 -19.01 11.97 5.67
N GLU A 85 -18.79 13.22 6.10
CA GLU A 85 -19.82 14.26 6.17
C GLU A 85 -20.42 14.57 4.79
N VAL A 86 -19.60 14.59 3.74
CA VAL A 86 -20.05 14.95 2.39
C VAL A 86 -20.29 13.73 1.49
N GLY A 87 -20.14 12.51 2.01
CA GLY A 87 -20.24 11.28 1.22
C GLY A 87 -19.18 11.18 0.12
N ALA A 88 -18.00 11.76 0.35
CA ALA A 88 -16.90 11.71 -0.61
C ALA A 88 -16.28 10.32 -0.70
N MET A 89 -15.63 10.07 -1.83
CA MET A 89 -14.74 8.93 -1.99
C MET A 89 -13.59 9.04 -0.98
N SER A 90 -13.17 7.89 -0.45
CA SER A 90 -12.06 7.85 0.49
C SER A 90 -10.84 8.56 -0.11
N PRO A 91 -10.10 9.37 0.67
CA PRO A 91 -8.85 9.96 0.22
C PRO A 91 -7.90 8.85 -0.15
N LEU A 92 -7.99 7.68 0.49
CA LEU A 92 -7.31 6.42 0.14
C LEU A 92 -7.97 5.67 -1.04
N PHE A 93 -8.59 6.36 -1.99
CA PHE A 93 -9.26 5.74 -3.13
C PHE A 93 -8.69 6.27 -4.45
N LEU A 94 -7.67 5.59 -5.00
CA LEU A 94 -7.27 5.71 -6.40
C LEU A 94 -7.93 4.58 -7.21
N GLY A 95 -9.27 4.56 -7.21
CA GLY A 95 -10.07 3.63 -8.01
C GLY A 95 -10.29 2.23 -7.40
N GLY A 96 -10.81 2.08 -6.19
CA GLY A 96 -11.15 0.75 -5.64
C GLY A 96 -9.96 -0.10 -5.19
N LEU A 97 -8.73 0.37 -5.42
CA LEU A 97 -7.48 -0.36 -5.19
C LEU A 97 -6.81 0.02 -3.84
N THR A 98 -6.85 1.29 -3.43
CA THR A 98 -5.94 1.88 -2.42
C THR A 98 -6.43 1.81 -0.97
N ALA A 99 -7.70 1.46 -0.73
CA ALA A 99 -8.23 1.29 0.63
C ALA A 99 -7.48 0.18 1.42
N ARG A 100 -6.80 -0.74 0.72
CA ARG A 100 -6.21 -1.95 1.30
C ARG A 100 -4.77 -1.82 1.78
N ALA A 101 -4.06 -0.76 1.38
CA ALA A 101 -2.66 -0.55 1.75
C ALA A 101 -2.44 -0.48 3.29
N MET A 102 -3.50 -0.17 4.03
CA MET A 102 -3.39 0.20 5.44
C MET A 102 -4.12 -0.72 6.44
N GLU A 103 -4.86 -1.75 5.95
CA GLU A 103 -5.38 -2.82 6.83
C GLU A 103 -4.24 -3.78 7.28
N ILE A 104 -3.06 -3.63 6.68
CA ILE A 104 -1.80 -4.34 7.00
C ILE A 104 -1.20 -3.94 8.37
N LYS A 105 -1.85 -3.06 9.16
CA LYS A 105 -1.31 -2.61 10.47
C LYS A 105 -1.29 -3.72 11.54
N SER A 106 -2.04 -4.80 11.37
CA SER A 106 -1.88 -6.02 12.16
C SER A 106 -1.77 -7.23 11.25
N TRP A 107 -0.57 -7.79 11.21
CA TRP A 107 -0.33 -9.16 10.75
C TRP A 107 -0.45 -10.13 11.91
#